data_AF-A0A6B0VB76-F1
#
_entry.id   AF-A0A6B0VB76-F1
#
_cell.length_a   1.000
_cell.length_b   1.000
_cell.length_c   1.000
_cell.angle_alpha   90.00
_cell.angle_beta   90.00
_cell.angle_gamma   90.00
#
_symmetry.space_group_name_H-M   'P 1'
#
loop_
_entity.id
_entity.type
_entity.pdbx_description
1 polymer ?
#
loop_
_entity_poly.entity_id
_entity_poly.type
_entity_poly.pdbx_seq_one_letter_code
_entity_poly.pdbx_strand_id
1 'polypeptide(L)'
;MHSSYSTVGRLLIIATVATFGDGQTNYKRNLMQIGVHITYNHEIQEIFERERRDPNYYFTVLLNAVETRLATISDVTIELTLVGTNFINKSESIEDSHMDKKDILNSFKKYYTSKKFKLGCPDVTFYVTILAPMIDTAPKQNMRSATGRTLPPHRKKGEQATPPTPWPPRAYFMEQARDEGSWLYTAKIGGICGNESVGMFYDDGKTFFGVHALSREMAFLIGATRDNETHGVCARKNAYLTSFLDDTTTFRLSPCAKNGVHRFFLKNQDYNCWNDTPKPIMRNNWTLPAQYLEEYLTDGRVDLCKDQLFYFDLETCSKRYTTDRKSLSCRVFCCDEDTTVRSGYVVEPDGRYCGFLGHKMCIHGECVPFS
;
A
#
# COMPACT_ATOMS: atom_id res chain seq x y z
N MET A 1 13.50 -14.88 24.72
CA MET A 1 13.01 -13.96 25.77
C MET A 1 11.64 -13.47 25.34
N HIS A 2 10.60 -14.09 25.87
CA HIS A 2 9.21 -13.75 25.58
C HIS A 2 8.71 -12.65 26.52
N SER A 3 7.67 -11.93 26.08
CA SER A 3 6.78 -11.09 26.88
C SER A 3 7.25 -9.65 27.15
N SER A 4 6.72 -8.69 26.37
CA SER A 4 6.10 -7.46 26.93
C SER A 4 5.36 -6.54 25.91
N TYR A 5 5.06 -6.96 24.68
CA TYR A 5 4.46 -6.05 23.67
C TYR A 5 2.91 -6.05 23.61
N SER A 6 2.22 -6.81 24.48
CA SER A 6 0.80 -7.14 24.28
C SER A 6 -0.24 -6.17 24.88
N THR A 7 0.14 -5.20 25.71
CA THR A 7 -0.86 -4.39 26.45
C THR A 7 -0.84 -2.89 26.13
N VAL A 8 0.14 -2.44 25.32
CA VAL A 8 0.39 -1.01 25.06
C VAL A 8 0.02 -0.59 23.62
N GLY A 9 -0.17 -1.55 22.71
CA GLY A 9 -0.32 -1.31 21.27
C GLY A 9 -1.60 -0.61 20.80
N ARG A 10 -2.66 -0.52 21.61
CA ARG A 10 -3.90 0.18 21.23
C ARG A 10 -3.89 1.69 21.51
N LEU A 11 -2.83 2.24 22.13
CA LEU A 11 -2.87 3.62 22.65
C LEU A 11 -1.71 4.54 22.24
N LEU A 12 -0.71 4.09 21.49
CA LEU A 12 0.53 4.87 21.31
C LEU A 12 1.04 4.96 19.85
N ILE A 13 0.14 5.24 18.91
CA ILE A 13 0.47 5.92 17.64
C ILE A 13 -0.40 7.18 17.49
N ILE A 14 -0.67 7.91 18.57
CA ILE A 14 -1.18 9.29 18.52
C ILE A 14 -0.56 10.07 19.69
N ALA A 15 0.69 10.48 19.57
CA ALA A 15 1.30 11.40 20.55
C ALA A 15 2.40 12.27 19.93
N THR A 16 2.08 12.99 18.86
CA THR A 16 2.71 14.28 18.44
C THR A 16 1.95 14.69 17.18
N VAL A 17 0.85 15.46 17.23
CA VAL A 17 0.80 16.91 17.43
C VAL A 17 -0.55 17.29 18.06
N ALA A 18 -0.59 17.48 19.37
CA ALA A 18 -1.64 18.25 20.06
C ALA A 18 -1.13 18.56 21.47
N THR A 19 -0.33 19.61 21.60
CA THR A 19 0.05 20.12 22.92
C THR A 19 -1.09 20.97 23.48
N PHE A 20 -1.49 20.61 24.71
CA PHE A 20 -2.33 21.31 25.68
C PHE A 20 -3.85 21.31 25.48
N GLY A 21 -4.50 20.33 26.11
CA GLY A 21 -5.86 20.43 26.62
C GLY A 21 -5.83 20.33 28.15
N ASP A 22 -6.28 21.38 28.83
CA ASP A 22 -6.83 21.28 30.18
C ASP A 22 -8.33 21.02 30.00
N GLY A 23 -8.89 20.04 30.71
CA GLY A 23 -10.34 19.78 30.70
C GLY A 23 -10.75 18.43 30.11
N GLN A 24 -10.85 17.46 31.01
CA GLN A 24 -11.49 16.15 30.84
C GLN A 24 -12.95 16.32 30.37
N THR A 25 -13.20 16.04 29.10
CA THR A 25 -14.55 15.77 28.57
C THR A 25 -14.59 14.32 28.09
N ASN A 26 -15.65 13.59 28.45
CA ASN A 26 -15.98 12.27 27.93
C ASN A 26 -16.29 12.38 26.43
N TYR A 27 -15.26 12.55 25.59
CA TYR A 27 -15.41 12.52 24.16
C TYR A 27 -15.71 11.08 23.76
N LYS A 28 -16.95 10.82 23.34
CA LYS A 28 -17.28 9.60 22.60
C LYS A 28 -16.35 9.60 21.39
N ARG A 29 -15.35 8.71 21.36
CA ARG A 29 -14.41 8.65 20.24
C ARG A 29 -15.23 8.43 18.97
N ASN A 30 -15.07 9.32 17.99
CA ASN A 30 -15.60 9.11 16.65
C ASN A 30 -14.88 7.88 16.10
N LEU A 31 -15.48 6.71 16.22
CA LEU A 31 -14.85 5.42 15.96
C LEU A 31 -15.58 4.72 14.82
N MET A 32 -14.81 4.21 13.86
CA MET A 32 -15.29 3.31 12.81
C MET A 32 -14.57 1.97 12.98
N GLN A 33 -15.30 0.94 13.43
CA GLN A 33 -14.79 -0.43 13.47
C GLN A 33 -15.23 -1.14 12.19
N ILE A 34 -14.28 -1.51 11.33
CA ILE A 34 -14.57 -2.00 9.98
C ILE A 34 -14.09 -3.45 9.86
N GLY A 35 -15.03 -4.36 9.66
CA GLY A 35 -14.79 -5.74 9.27
C GLY A 35 -14.40 -5.85 7.80
N VAL A 36 -13.13 -6.19 7.55
CA VAL A 36 -12.55 -6.33 6.22
C VAL A 36 -12.43 -7.79 5.84
N HIS A 37 -12.91 -8.12 4.65
CA HIS A 37 -12.73 -9.41 4.03
C HIS A 37 -11.79 -9.31 2.83
N ILE A 38 -10.91 -10.29 2.64
CA ILE A 38 -9.96 -10.29 1.52
C ILE A 38 -10.16 -11.53 0.66
N THR A 39 -10.51 -11.31 -0.60
CA THR A 39 -10.54 -12.34 -1.64
C THR A 39 -9.31 -12.22 -2.50
N TYR A 40 -8.61 -13.31 -2.78
CA TYR A 40 -7.39 -13.28 -3.60
C TYR A 40 -7.38 -14.35 -4.69
N ASN A 41 -6.62 -14.12 -5.75
CA ASN A 41 -6.58 -15.02 -6.90
C ASN A 41 -5.67 -16.25 -6.65
N HIS A 42 -5.72 -17.19 -7.60
CA HIS A 42 -4.91 -18.42 -7.55
C HIS A 42 -3.40 -18.16 -7.60
N GLU A 43 -2.93 -17.10 -8.26
CA GLU A 43 -1.51 -16.77 -8.34
C GLU A 43 -0.94 -16.34 -6.98
N ILE A 44 -1.69 -15.53 -6.23
CA ILE A 44 -1.36 -15.19 -4.84
C ILE A 44 -1.39 -16.45 -3.95
N GLN A 45 -2.37 -17.34 -4.15
CA GLN A 45 -2.44 -18.61 -3.41
C GLN A 45 -1.19 -19.49 -3.65
N GLU A 46 -0.73 -19.61 -4.90
CA GLU A 46 0.48 -20.35 -5.26
C GLU A 46 1.73 -19.77 -4.57
N ILE A 47 1.81 -18.45 -4.43
CA ILE A 47 2.90 -17.79 -3.68
C ILE A 47 2.83 -18.18 -2.21
N PHE A 48 1.66 -18.13 -1.57
CA PHE A 48 1.53 -18.51 -0.16
C PHE A 48 1.88 -19.98 0.09
N GLU A 49 1.50 -20.88 -0.81
CA GLU A 49 1.86 -22.29 -0.73
C GLU A 49 3.38 -22.51 -0.89
N ARG A 50 3.99 -21.89 -1.92
CA ARG A 50 5.43 -22.00 -2.20
C ARG A 50 6.27 -21.46 -1.05
N GLU A 51 5.91 -20.30 -0.52
CA GLU A 51 6.63 -19.62 0.56
C GLU A 51 6.23 -20.11 1.97
N ARG A 52 5.29 -21.07 2.04
CA ARG A 52 4.72 -21.62 3.29
C ARG A 52 4.19 -20.53 4.23
N ARG A 53 3.43 -19.60 3.68
CA ARG A 53 2.83 -18.46 4.40
C ARG A 53 1.37 -18.72 4.70
N ASP A 54 0.92 -18.30 5.87
CA ASP A 54 -0.50 -18.27 6.22
C ASP A 54 -1.15 -17.00 5.64
N PRO A 55 -2.11 -17.10 4.71
CA PRO A 55 -2.79 -15.94 4.13
C PRO A 55 -3.51 -15.10 5.19
N ASN A 56 -4.12 -15.72 6.20
CA ASN A 56 -4.81 -14.97 7.27
C ASN A 56 -3.81 -14.12 8.06
N TYR A 57 -2.63 -14.68 8.35
CA TYR A 57 -1.58 -13.94 9.05
C TYR A 57 -1.03 -12.81 8.18
N TYR A 58 -0.72 -13.10 6.92
CA TYR A 58 -0.24 -12.11 5.97
C TYR A 58 -1.22 -10.93 5.85
N PHE A 59 -2.50 -11.20 5.57
CA PHE A 59 -3.47 -10.14 5.40
C PHE A 59 -3.82 -9.38 6.69
N THR A 60 -3.68 -10.03 7.85
CA THR A 60 -3.78 -9.32 9.14
C THR A 60 -2.64 -8.31 9.30
N VAL A 61 -1.41 -8.69 8.99
CA VAL A 61 -0.24 -7.79 9.03
C VAL A 61 -0.36 -6.66 8.01
N LEU A 62 -0.86 -6.98 6.81
CA LEU A 62 -1.13 -6.00 5.76
C LEU A 62 -2.14 -4.95 6.22
N LEU A 63 -3.24 -5.36 6.88
CA LEU A 63 -4.24 -4.43 7.44
C LEU A 63 -3.70 -3.61 8.61
N ASN A 64 -2.88 -4.19 9.49
CA ASN A 64 -2.22 -3.43 10.56
C ASN A 64 -1.39 -2.27 9.97
N ALA A 65 -0.65 -2.52 8.89
CA ALA A 65 0.11 -1.49 8.20
C ALA A 65 -0.79 -0.40 7.59
N VAL A 66 -1.93 -0.78 6.98
CA VAL A 66 -2.92 0.19 6.47
C VAL A 66 -3.48 1.06 7.60
N GLU A 67 -3.83 0.47 8.74
CA GLU A 67 -4.34 1.20 9.90
C GLU A 67 -3.34 2.26 10.36
N THR A 68 -2.03 1.96 10.40
CA THR A 68 -1.00 2.96 10.76
C THR A 68 -0.98 4.18 9.82
N ARG A 69 -1.32 4.00 8.53
CA ARG A 69 -1.35 5.10 7.56
C ARG A 69 -2.61 5.95 7.72
N LEU A 70 -3.73 5.32 8.04
CA LEU A 70 -5.00 5.98 8.31
C LEU A 70 -5.05 6.63 9.71
N ALA A 71 -4.19 6.22 10.65
CA ALA A 71 -4.08 6.84 11.99
C ALA A 71 -3.70 8.33 11.96
N THR A 72 -3.29 8.85 10.79
CA THR A 72 -3.06 10.30 10.59
C THR A 72 -4.36 11.12 10.57
N ILE A 73 -5.52 10.48 10.53
CA ILE A 73 -6.85 11.12 10.65
C ILE A 73 -7.12 11.39 12.14
N SER A 74 -7.16 12.66 12.55
CA SER A 74 -7.33 13.05 13.95
C SER A 74 -8.79 12.99 14.43
N ASP A 75 -9.74 13.23 13.54
CA ASP A 75 -11.12 13.53 13.92
C ASP A 75 -12.00 12.27 13.95
N VAL A 76 -11.53 11.17 13.36
CA VAL A 76 -12.19 9.86 13.30
C VAL A 76 -11.11 8.78 13.46
N THR A 77 -11.26 7.94 14.48
CA THR A 77 -10.44 6.75 14.69
C THR A 77 -10.97 5.62 13.80
N ILE A 78 -10.09 5.03 13.00
CA ILE A 78 -10.40 3.89 12.13
C ILE A 78 -9.75 2.65 12.73
N GLU A 79 -10.55 1.62 13.01
CA GLU A 79 -10.08 0.30 13.43
C GLU A 79 -10.43 -0.72 12.35
N LEU A 80 -9.43 -1.41 11.80
CA LEU A 80 -9.60 -2.41 10.77
C LEU A 80 -9.47 -3.82 11.35
N THR A 81 -10.40 -4.71 11.02
CA THR A 81 -10.40 -6.09 11.50
C THR A 81 -10.55 -7.06 10.34
N LEU A 82 -9.60 -7.97 10.16
CA LEU A 82 -9.74 -9.06 9.20
C LEU A 82 -10.82 -10.05 9.70
N VAL A 83 -11.95 -10.13 9.01
CA VAL A 83 -13.08 -11.02 9.39
C VAL A 83 -13.15 -12.30 8.55
N GLY A 84 -12.56 -12.30 7.36
CA GLY A 84 -12.49 -13.48 6.49
C GLY A 84 -11.45 -13.34 5.40
N THR A 85 -10.93 -14.47 4.93
CA THR A 85 -10.18 -14.57 3.68
C THR A 85 -10.74 -15.70 2.85
N ASN A 86 -10.63 -15.59 1.53
CA ASN A 86 -10.87 -16.71 0.63
C ASN A 86 -10.03 -16.54 -0.64
N PHE A 87 -9.71 -17.66 -1.28
CA PHE A 87 -9.11 -17.62 -2.61
C PHE A 87 -10.11 -18.04 -3.69
N ILE A 88 -9.89 -17.55 -4.90
CA ILE A 88 -10.61 -17.97 -6.10
C ILE A 88 -9.72 -18.91 -6.89
N ASN A 89 -10.19 -20.14 -7.08
CA ASN A 89 -9.51 -21.14 -7.89
C ASN A 89 -9.37 -20.69 -9.35
N LYS A 90 -8.36 -21.20 -10.05
CA LYS A 90 -8.15 -20.92 -11.48
C LYS A 90 -9.39 -21.24 -12.34
N SER A 91 -10.11 -22.32 -12.02
CA SER A 91 -11.35 -22.71 -12.73
C SER A 91 -12.53 -21.77 -12.48
N GLU A 92 -12.49 -20.98 -11.40
CA GLU A 92 -13.51 -20.01 -11.01
C GLU A 92 -13.01 -18.57 -11.22
N SER A 93 -11.95 -18.39 -12.02
CA SER A 93 -11.31 -17.08 -12.21
C SER A 93 -12.34 -16.02 -12.60
N ILE A 94 -12.29 -14.90 -11.89
CA ILE A 94 -13.13 -13.73 -12.16
C ILE A 94 -12.42 -12.70 -13.05
N GLU A 95 -11.16 -12.97 -13.40
CA GLU A 95 -10.31 -12.18 -14.26
C GLU A 95 -9.78 -13.02 -15.44
N ASP A 96 -9.52 -12.36 -16.55
CA ASP A 96 -8.89 -12.89 -17.75
C ASP A 96 -7.72 -11.98 -18.15
N SER A 97 -6.72 -12.53 -18.83
CA SER A 97 -5.53 -11.81 -19.30
C SER A 97 -5.80 -10.56 -20.15
N HIS A 98 -6.98 -10.47 -20.76
CA HIS A 98 -7.40 -9.33 -21.59
C HIS A 98 -8.28 -8.33 -20.85
N MET A 99 -8.70 -8.62 -19.62
CA MET A 99 -9.56 -7.73 -18.85
C MET A 99 -8.78 -6.55 -18.30
N ASP A 100 -9.34 -5.35 -18.44
CA ASP A 100 -8.82 -4.18 -17.75
C ASP A 100 -9.21 -4.20 -16.27
N LYS A 101 -8.61 -3.28 -15.50
CA LYS A 101 -8.84 -3.15 -14.05
C LYS A 101 -10.33 -2.96 -13.68
N LYS A 102 -11.14 -2.31 -14.54
CA LYS A 102 -12.56 -2.04 -14.28
C LYS A 102 -13.37 -3.29 -14.53
N ASP A 103 -13.05 -4.02 -15.58
CA ASP A 103 -13.72 -5.27 -15.88
C ASP A 103 -13.47 -6.28 -14.76
N ILE A 104 -12.24 -6.36 -14.23
CA ILE A 104 -11.92 -7.20 -13.08
C ILE A 104 -12.70 -6.74 -11.84
N LEU A 105 -12.66 -5.44 -11.52
CA LEU A 105 -13.40 -4.90 -10.38
C LEU A 105 -14.91 -5.19 -10.51
N ASN A 106 -15.50 -4.99 -11.70
CA ASN A 106 -16.92 -5.25 -11.94
C ASN A 106 -17.28 -6.74 -11.84
N SER A 107 -16.42 -7.63 -12.33
CA SER A 107 -16.56 -9.07 -12.13
C SER A 107 -16.49 -9.43 -10.65
N PHE A 108 -15.58 -8.82 -9.90
CA PHE A 108 -15.52 -8.99 -8.45
C PHE A 108 -16.76 -8.45 -7.73
N LYS A 109 -17.31 -7.29 -8.14
CA LYS A 109 -18.57 -6.78 -7.58
C LYS A 109 -19.71 -7.79 -7.75
N LYS A 110 -19.82 -8.41 -8.92
CA LYS A 110 -20.82 -9.46 -9.21
C LYS A 110 -20.59 -10.69 -8.33
N TYR A 111 -19.33 -11.16 -8.26
CA TYR A 111 -18.94 -12.27 -7.40
C TYR A 111 -19.34 -12.00 -5.94
N TYR A 112 -18.90 -10.87 -5.37
CA TYR A 112 -19.18 -10.49 -3.99
C TYR A 112 -20.68 -10.39 -3.74
N THR A 113 -21.43 -9.72 -4.61
CA THR A 113 -22.89 -9.59 -4.47
C THR A 113 -23.57 -10.96 -4.36
N SER A 114 -23.12 -11.94 -5.15
CA SER A 114 -23.68 -13.31 -5.11
C SER A 114 -23.24 -14.13 -3.90
N LYS A 115 -22.12 -13.78 -3.26
CA LYS A 115 -21.51 -14.56 -2.16
C LYS A 115 -21.56 -13.86 -0.80
N LYS A 116 -22.02 -12.60 -0.71
CA LYS A 116 -21.95 -11.75 0.49
C LYS A 116 -22.36 -12.47 1.79
N PHE A 117 -23.48 -13.18 1.77
CA PHE A 117 -23.95 -13.97 2.92
C PHE A 117 -23.00 -15.12 3.29
N LYS A 118 -22.43 -15.81 2.31
CA LYS A 118 -21.45 -16.89 2.52
C LYS A 118 -20.12 -16.38 3.07
N LEU A 119 -19.78 -15.13 2.76
CA LEU A 119 -18.58 -14.45 3.25
C LEU A 119 -18.78 -13.80 4.63
N GLY A 120 -19.92 -14.00 5.28
CA GLY A 120 -20.20 -13.47 6.62
C GLY A 120 -20.59 -11.99 6.65
N CYS A 121 -21.01 -11.41 5.52
CA CYS A 121 -21.46 -10.01 5.40
C CYS A 121 -20.44 -8.99 5.94
N PRO A 122 -19.21 -8.94 5.41
CA PRO A 122 -18.22 -7.96 5.85
C PRO A 122 -18.66 -6.53 5.50
N ASP A 123 -18.17 -5.56 6.26
CA ASP A 123 -18.40 -4.13 5.99
C ASP A 123 -17.76 -3.70 4.68
N VAL A 124 -16.61 -4.28 4.37
CA VAL A 124 -15.83 -4.07 3.16
C VAL A 124 -15.19 -5.37 2.69
N THR A 125 -15.14 -5.58 1.37
CA THR A 125 -14.32 -6.63 0.77
C THR A 125 -13.31 -6.06 -0.22
N PHE A 126 -12.14 -6.68 -0.31
CA PHE A 126 -11.15 -6.37 -1.33
C PHE A 126 -10.81 -7.59 -2.17
N TYR A 127 -10.60 -7.36 -3.47
CA TYR A 127 -9.96 -8.33 -4.33
C TYR A 127 -8.47 -8.04 -4.47
N VAL A 128 -7.67 -9.09 -4.37
CA VAL A 128 -6.21 -9.03 -4.44
C VAL A 128 -5.73 -9.96 -5.55
N THR A 129 -4.92 -9.42 -6.42
CA THR A 129 -4.26 -10.17 -7.49
C THR A 129 -2.83 -9.67 -7.62
N ILE A 130 -1.96 -10.43 -8.28
CA ILE A 130 -0.65 -9.91 -8.63
C ILE A 130 -0.81 -8.91 -9.77
N LEU A 131 0.10 -7.93 -9.85
CA LEU A 131 0.21 -7.17 -11.08
C LEU A 131 0.60 -8.15 -12.17
N ALA A 132 -0.35 -8.45 -13.06
CA ALA A 132 -0.07 -9.27 -14.23
C ALA A 132 1.13 -8.64 -14.92
N PRO A 133 2.28 -9.33 -14.97
CA PRO A 133 3.31 -8.89 -15.85
C PRO A 133 2.70 -9.07 -17.25
N MET A 134 2.59 -7.98 -18.03
CA MET A 134 2.42 -8.11 -19.48
C MET A 134 3.72 -8.74 -20.02
N ILE A 135 3.93 -10.02 -19.71
CA ILE A 135 4.95 -10.90 -20.25
C ILE A 135 4.47 -11.22 -21.65
N ASP A 136 4.76 -10.32 -22.59
CA ASP A 136 5.30 -10.78 -23.89
C ASP A 136 5.81 -9.69 -24.84
N THR A 137 5.86 -8.40 -24.47
CA THR A 137 6.24 -7.36 -25.46
C THR A 137 7.28 -6.33 -25.05
N ALA A 138 7.75 -6.29 -23.81
CA ALA A 138 8.81 -5.36 -23.42
C ALA A 138 10.19 -6.06 -23.38
N PRO A 139 11.13 -5.77 -24.31
CA PRO A 139 12.47 -6.29 -24.22
C PRO A 139 13.15 -5.75 -22.95
N LYS A 140 13.70 -6.65 -22.12
CA LYS A 140 14.60 -6.30 -21.01
C LYS A 140 15.72 -5.41 -21.55
N GLN A 141 15.69 -4.12 -21.26
CA GLN A 141 16.69 -3.19 -21.75
C GLN A 141 17.96 -3.29 -20.90
N ASN A 142 18.99 -3.97 -21.43
CA ASN A 142 20.36 -3.89 -20.95
C ASN A 142 20.91 -2.48 -21.19
N MET A 143 20.78 -1.57 -20.22
CA MET A 143 21.52 -0.31 -20.23
C MET A 143 22.97 -0.54 -19.78
N ARG A 144 23.82 -1.03 -20.70
CA ARG A 144 25.27 -0.94 -20.52
C ARG A 144 25.72 0.51 -20.76
N SER A 145 26.28 1.09 -19.71
CA SER A 145 27.00 2.38 -19.64
C SER A 145 27.74 2.75 -20.93
N ALA A 146 27.35 3.89 -21.53
CA ALA A 146 28.18 4.64 -22.46
C ALA A 146 28.79 5.83 -21.72
N THR A 147 29.94 5.62 -21.09
CA THR A 147 30.81 6.71 -20.63
C THR A 147 32.11 6.69 -21.44
N GLY A 148 32.03 7.20 -22.67
CA GLY A 148 33.18 7.56 -23.50
C GLY A 148 33.17 9.06 -23.74
N ARG A 149 34.12 9.78 -23.15
CA ARG A 149 34.35 11.21 -23.42
C ARG A 149 34.91 11.38 -24.83
N THR A 150 34.23 12.16 -25.66
CA THR A 150 34.84 12.95 -26.74
C THR A 150 34.01 14.19 -26.99
N LEU A 151 34.63 15.37 -26.86
CA LEU A 151 34.09 16.66 -27.30
C LEU A 151 34.06 16.72 -28.84
N PRO A 152 33.01 17.27 -29.49
CA PRO A 152 33.11 17.68 -30.87
C PRO A 152 33.06 19.22 -31.05
N PRO A 153 33.72 19.75 -32.10
CA PRO A 153 33.75 21.17 -32.42
C PRO A 153 32.57 21.64 -33.28
N HIS A 154 32.38 22.95 -33.29
CA HIS A 154 31.62 23.83 -34.19
C HIS A 154 30.74 23.25 -35.34
N ARG A 155 29.42 23.45 -35.17
CA ARG A 155 28.39 23.98 -36.10
C ARG A 155 28.58 23.81 -37.64
N LYS A 156 27.70 23.02 -38.27
CA LYS A 156 27.10 23.31 -39.59
C LYS A 156 25.60 22.96 -39.61
N LYS A 157 24.83 23.84 -40.27
CA LYS A 157 23.38 23.74 -40.53
C LYS A 157 23.08 22.57 -41.49
N GLY A 158 22.04 21.81 -41.17
CA GLY A 158 21.46 20.77 -42.01
C GLY A 158 20.38 20.05 -41.22
N GLU A 159 19.14 20.24 -41.62
CA GLU A 159 17.92 19.81 -40.95
C GLU A 159 17.70 18.30 -41.20
N GLN A 160 17.73 17.50 -40.14
CA GLN A 160 17.23 16.13 -40.13
C GLN A 160 16.72 15.82 -38.73
N ALA A 161 15.43 15.48 -38.63
CA ALA A 161 14.72 15.26 -37.39
C ALA A 161 15.45 14.23 -36.53
N THR A 162 15.91 14.66 -35.35
CA THR A 162 16.39 13.76 -34.30
C THR A 162 15.23 12.88 -33.83
N PRO A 163 15.40 11.56 -33.72
CA PRO A 163 14.39 10.73 -33.07
C PRO A 163 14.23 11.19 -31.62
N PRO A 164 13.02 11.10 -31.04
CA PRO A 164 12.81 11.51 -29.66
C PRO A 164 13.74 10.69 -28.76
N THR A 165 14.52 11.39 -27.94
CA THR A 165 15.29 10.81 -26.84
C THR A 165 14.43 9.82 -26.05
N PRO A 166 14.89 8.60 -25.75
CA PRO A 166 14.15 7.68 -24.91
C PRO A 166 14.06 8.29 -23.50
N TRP A 167 12.84 8.56 -23.06
CA TRP A 167 12.54 8.94 -21.68
C TRP A 167 13.00 7.83 -20.72
N PRO A 168 13.46 8.14 -19.49
CA PRO A 168 13.95 7.12 -18.56
C PRO A 168 12.82 6.15 -18.15
N PRO A 169 13.14 4.92 -17.74
CA PRO A 169 12.19 3.83 -17.45
C PRO A 169 11.35 4.02 -16.17
N ARG A 170 11.14 5.26 -15.70
CA ARG A 170 10.19 5.58 -14.61
C ARG A 170 8.73 5.32 -14.96
N ALA A 171 8.44 4.86 -16.17
CA ALA A 171 7.07 4.67 -16.69
C ALA A 171 6.49 3.27 -16.45
N TYR A 172 7.24 2.38 -15.81
CA TYR A 172 6.75 1.05 -15.47
C TYR A 172 6.55 0.97 -13.97
N PHE A 173 5.31 0.69 -13.57
CA PHE A 173 4.84 0.49 -12.20
C PHE A 173 4.52 1.75 -11.40
N MET A 174 3.55 2.48 -11.93
CA MET A 174 2.54 3.26 -11.22
C MET A 174 1.38 3.34 -12.20
N GLU A 175 0.13 3.17 -11.79
CA GLU A 175 -1.01 3.51 -12.63
C GLU A 175 -0.83 4.99 -13.05
N GLN A 176 -0.26 5.24 -14.23
CA GLN A 176 -0.43 6.51 -14.92
C GLN A 176 -1.89 6.51 -15.33
N ALA A 177 -2.75 6.83 -14.37
CA ALA A 177 -4.01 7.43 -14.68
C ALA A 177 -3.68 8.57 -15.65
N ARG A 178 -4.15 8.48 -16.90
CA ARG A 178 -3.91 9.55 -17.90
C ARG A 178 -5.12 10.46 -18.03
N ASP A 179 -6.26 10.06 -17.46
CA ASP A 179 -7.52 10.79 -17.51
C ASP A 179 -8.45 10.49 -16.31
N GLU A 180 -9.58 11.20 -16.26
CA GLU A 180 -10.63 11.01 -15.25
C GLU A 180 -11.32 9.64 -15.33
N GLY A 181 -11.21 8.94 -16.46
CA GLY A 181 -11.70 7.58 -16.66
C GLY A 181 -10.99 6.57 -15.76
N SER A 182 -9.76 6.88 -15.34
CA SER A 182 -9.01 6.04 -14.41
C SER A 182 -9.60 5.98 -13.00
N TRP A 183 -10.40 6.98 -12.60
CA TRP A 183 -11.11 6.95 -11.33
C TRP A 183 -12.26 5.94 -11.26
N LEU A 184 -12.70 5.38 -12.40
CA LEU A 184 -13.64 4.24 -12.41
C LEU A 184 -12.99 2.95 -11.91
N TYR A 185 -11.66 2.88 -11.80
CA TYR A 185 -10.90 1.70 -11.38
C TYR A 185 -10.56 1.69 -9.88
N THR A 186 -11.16 2.58 -9.10
CA THR A 186 -10.94 2.73 -7.65
C THR A 186 -12.23 2.51 -6.89
N ALA A 187 -12.11 2.19 -5.62
CA ALA A 187 -13.21 2.13 -4.67
C ALA A 187 -14.11 3.36 -4.76
N LYS A 188 -15.42 3.13 -4.61
CA LYS A 188 -16.40 4.21 -4.56
C LYS A 188 -16.14 5.06 -3.31
N ILE A 189 -16.02 6.37 -3.50
CA ILE A 189 -15.92 7.29 -2.35
C ILE A 189 -17.16 7.16 -1.47
N GLY A 190 -16.98 6.86 -0.19
CA GLY A 190 -18.07 6.61 0.75
C GLY A 190 -18.85 5.32 0.46
N GLY A 191 -18.19 4.32 -0.15
CA GLY A 191 -18.82 3.09 -0.61
C GLY A 191 -19.10 2.05 0.48
N ILE A 192 -18.56 2.20 1.69
CA ILE A 192 -18.84 1.28 2.79
C ILE A 192 -20.33 1.24 3.14
N CYS A 193 -20.76 0.15 3.78
CA CYS A 193 -22.15 -0.07 4.20
C CYS A 193 -23.19 -0.15 3.07
N GLY A 194 -22.74 -0.40 1.83
CA GLY A 194 -23.60 -0.52 0.66
C GLY A 194 -23.18 -1.64 -0.30
N ASN A 195 -23.69 -1.60 -1.53
CA ASN A 195 -23.29 -2.52 -2.60
C ASN A 195 -21.94 -2.15 -3.24
N GLU A 196 -21.45 -0.95 -2.94
CA GLU A 196 -20.17 -0.43 -3.41
C GLU A 196 -19.05 -0.62 -2.37
N SER A 197 -19.27 -1.50 -1.38
CA SER A 197 -18.34 -1.80 -0.29
C SER A 197 -17.20 -2.73 -0.73
N VAL A 198 -16.60 -2.40 -1.86
CA VAL A 198 -15.71 -3.24 -2.64
C VAL A 198 -14.54 -2.41 -3.13
N GLY A 199 -13.33 -2.94 -3.01
CA GLY A 199 -12.12 -2.37 -3.60
C GLY A 199 -11.27 -3.45 -4.26
N MET A 200 -10.23 -3.02 -4.95
CA MET A 200 -9.25 -3.93 -5.55
C MET A 200 -7.87 -3.31 -5.48
N PHE A 201 -6.88 -4.13 -5.16
CA PHE A 201 -5.49 -3.70 -5.16
C PHE A 201 -4.57 -4.84 -5.59
N TYR A 202 -3.37 -4.46 -5.99
CA TYR A 202 -2.33 -5.41 -6.35
C TYR A 202 -1.36 -5.59 -5.19
N ASP A 203 -0.92 -6.83 -4.99
CA ASP A 203 0.07 -7.18 -3.99
C ASP A 203 0.93 -8.33 -4.51
N ASP A 204 2.14 -8.48 -3.97
CA ASP A 204 3.07 -9.52 -4.38
C ASP A 204 3.00 -10.78 -3.48
N GLY A 205 2.17 -10.77 -2.43
CA GLY A 205 2.08 -11.84 -1.42
C GLY A 205 3.37 -12.01 -0.59
N LYS A 206 4.35 -11.13 -0.78
CA LYS A 206 5.72 -11.30 -0.28
C LYS A 206 6.19 -10.13 0.58
N THR A 207 6.15 -8.92 0.06
CA THR A 207 6.82 -7.74 0.64
C THR A 207 5.86 -6.70 1.18
N PHE A 208 4.54 -6.98 1.17
CA PHE A 208 3.49 -6.01 1.51
C PHE A 208 3.46 -4.81 0.56
N PHE A 209 3.80 -5.02 -0.72
CA PHE A 209 3.79 -3.99 -1.76
C PHE A 209 2.43 -3.28 -1.84
N GLY A 210 1.33 -4.03 -1.67
CA GLY A 210 -0.04 -3.56 -1.78
C GLY A 210 -0.54 -2.67 -0.65
N VAL A 211 0.21 -2.46 0.44
CA VAL A 211 -0.25 -1.63 1.57
C VAL A 211 -0.59 -0.21 1.11
N HIS A 212 0.17 0.34 0.17
CA HIS A 212 -0.10 1.69 -0.35
C HIS A 212 -1.43 1.74 -1.10
N ALA A 213 -1.61 0.85 -2.06
CA ALA A 213 -2.83 0.76 -2.85
C ALA A 213 -4.05 0.48 -1.95
N LEU A 214 -3.95 -0.48 -1.02
CA LEU A 214 -5.05 -0.78 -0.11
C LEU A 214 -5.39 0.41 0.81
N SER A 215 -4.38 1.14 1.30
CA SER A 215 -4.62 2.32 2.13
C SER A 215 -5.43 3.37 1.40
N ARG A 216 -5.14 3.59 0.11
CA ARG A 216 -5.89 4.52 -0.72
C ARG A 216 -7.30 4.04 -1.01
N GLU A 217 -7.47 2.77 -1.40
CA GLU A 217 -8.78 2.18 -1.66
C GLU A 217 -9.67 2.24 -0.41
N MET A 218 -9.12 1.89 0.75
CA MET A 218 -9.80 2.02 2.04
C MET A 218 -10.15 3.49 2.34
N ALA A 219 -9.21 4.42 2.13
CA ALA A 219 -9.46 5.85 2.33
C ALA A 219 -10.66 6.35 1.50
N PHE A 220 -10.76 5.95 0.23
CA PHE A 220 -11.92 6.29 -0.59
C PHE A 220 -13.20 5.69 -0.01
N LEU A 221 -13.20 4.40 0.34
CA LEU A 221 -14.38 3.74 0.91
C LEU A 221 -14.91 4.46 2.17
N ILE A 222 -14.03 4.96 3.03
CA ILE A 222 -14.40 5.72 4.25
C ILE A 222 -14.68 7.21 4.00
N GLY A 223 -14.72 7.65 2.74
CA GLY A 223 -15.17 8.98 2.35
C GLY A 223 -14.08 10.02 2.06
N ALA A 224 -12.81 9.62 2.02
CA ALA A 224 -11.74 10.53 1.63
C ALA A 224 -11.94 11.05 0.20
N THR A 225 -11.72 12.34 -0.01
CA THR A 225 -11.78 12.94 -1.35
C THR A 225 -10.47 12.70 -2.12
N ARG A 226 -10.56 12.80 -3.44
CA ARG A 226 -9.40 12.76 -4.34
C ARG A 226 -8.65 14.09 -4.28
N ASP A 227 -7.32 14.00 -4.21
CA ASP A 227 -6.43 15.16 -4.28
C ASP A 227 -6.04 15.44 -5.73
N ASN A 228 -7.03 15.90 -6.51
CA ASN A 228 -6.90 16.10 -7.96
C ASN A 228 -6.88 17.57 -8.39
N GLU A 229 -6.76 18.51 -7.44
CA GLU A 229 -6.72 19.94 -7.74
C GLU A 229 -5.40 20.34 -8.41
N THR A 230 -5.41 21.42 -9.19
CA THR A 230 -4.19 21.97 -9.80
C THR A 230 -3.39 22.82 -8.82
N HIS A 231 -4.08 23.48 -7.88
CA HIS A 231 -3.52 24.44 -6.93
C HIS A 231 -4.04 24.18 -5.51
N GLY A 232 -3.50 24.89 -4.53
CA GLY A 232 -3.94 24.78 -3.14
C GLY A 232 -3.30 23.63 -2.37
N VAL A 233 -3.83 23.41 -1.16
CA VAL A 233 -3.29 22.43 -0.21
C VAL A 233 -3.56 20.98 -0.63
N CYS A 234 -4.50 20.74 -1.54
CA CYS A 234 -4.90 19.42 -2.03
C CYS A 234 -4.53 19.23 -3.51
N ALA A 235 -3.55 20.00 -3.98
CA ALA A 235 -3.05 19.92 -5.34
C ALA A 235 -2.34 18.58 -5.60
N ARG A 236 -2.48 18.05 -6.82
CA ARG A 236 -1.84 16.79 -7.27
C ARG A 236 -0.35 16.74 -6.99
N LYS A 237 0.34 17.88 -7.18
CA LYS A 237 1.79 18.04 -6.97
C LYS A 237 2.25 17.78 -5.54
N ASN A 238 1.34 17.84 -4.57
CA ASN A 238 1.65 17.58 -3.16
C ASN A 238 1.72 16.08 -2.86
N ALA A 239 1.28 15.23 -3.80
CA ALA A 239 1.51 13.80 -3.79
C ALA A 239 1.07 13.08 -2.51
N TYR A 240 -0.09 13.48 -1.95
CA TYR A 240 -0.78 12.81 -0.84
C TYR A 240 -1.40 11.48 -1.27
N LEU A 241 -1.75 10.62 -0.30
CA LEU A 241 -2.24 9.25 -0.53
C LEU A 241 -3.40 9.14 -1.53
N THR A 242 -4.30 10.13 -1.59
CA THR A 242 -5.46 10.14 -2.50
C THR A 242 -5.24 10.98 -3.76
N SER A 243 -3.99 11.34 -4.06
CA SER A 243 -3.61 11.97 -5.33
C SER A 243 -3.70 10.96 -6.48
N PHE A 244 -3.58 11.49 -7.69
CA PHE A 244 -3.85 10.82 -8.95
C PHE A 244 -2.83 9.74 -9.35
N LEU A 245 -1.59 9.86 -8.89
CA LEU A 245 -0.51 8.97 -9.28
C LEU A 245 -0.26 7.96 -8.17
N ASP A 246 0.05 6.71 -8.51
CA ASP A 246 0.55 5.74 -7.54
C ASP A 246 1.96 6.13 -7.01
N ASP A 247 2.65 7.08 -7.65
CA ASP A 247 3.95 7.63 -7.18
C ASP A 247 3.86 8.61 -6.02
N THR A 248 2.74 8.61 -5.31
CA THR A 248 2.57 9.48 -4.15
C THR A 248 3.68 9.24 -3.15
N THR A 249 4.46 10.30 -2.93
CA THR A 249 5.57 10.29 -1.97
C THR A 249 5.10 10.54 -0.55
N THR A 250 3.81 10.89 -0.38
CA THR A 250 3.19 11.20 0.91
C THR A 250 2.04 10.23 1.18
N PHE A 251 2.15 9.45 2.25
CA PHE A 251 1.17 8.41 2.65
C PHE A 251 0.04 8.89 3.55
N ARG A 252 0.09 10.13 3.98
CA ARG A 252 -0.99 10.76 4.75
C ARG A 252 -2.03 11.34 3.80
N LEU A 253 -3.25 11.44 4.30
CA LEU A 253 -4.32 12.19 3.64
C LEU A 253 -4.03 13.69 3.68
N SER A 254 -4.39 14.40 2.61
CA SER A 254 -4.44 15.86 2.62
C SER A 254 -5.51 16.36 3.62
N PRO A 255 -5.48 17.65 4.00
CA PRO A 255 -6.57 18.25 4.76
C PRO A 255 -7.96 18.10 4.10
N CYS A 256 -8.06 18.16 2.76
CA CYS A 256 -9.33 17.98 2.06
C CYS A 256 -9.84 16.55 2.19
N ALA A 257 -8.95 15.58 1.96
CA ALA A 257 -9.27 14.17 2.07
C ALA A 257 -9.72 13.80 3.49
N LYS A 258 -9.02 14.30 4.52
CA LYS A 258 -9.44 14.13 5.94
C LYS A 258 -10.82 14.73 6.21
N ASN A 259 -11.09 15.94 5.72
CA ASN A 259 -12.41 16.57 5.85
C ASN A 259 -13.51 15.80 5.09
N GLY A 260 -13.15 15.09 4.00
CA GLY A 260 -14.04 14.13 3.34
C GLY A 260 -14.47 13.02 4.29
N VAL A 261 -13.51 12.35 4.93
CA VAL A 261 -13.77 11.28 5.92
C VAL A 261 -14.63 11.79 7.07
N HIS A 262 -14.28 12.93 7.67
CA HIS A 262 -15.04 13.50 8.79
C HIS A 262 -16.49 13.82 8.41
N ARG A 263 -16.72 14.45 7.25
CA ARG A 263 -18.09 14.71 6.75
C ARG A 263 -18.85 13.42 6.47
N PHE A 264 -18.18 12.41 5.92
CA PHE A 264 -18.79 11.10 5.68
C PHE A 264 -19.22 10.44 7.00
N PHE A 265 -18.35 10.46 8.02
CA PHE A 265 -18.66 9.96 9.35
C PHE A 265 -19.90 10.64 9.94
N LEU A 266 -19.90 11.98 10.01
CA LEU A 266 -21.01 12.75 10.59
C LEU A 266 -22.34 12.51 9.86
N LYS A 267 -22.30 12.40 8.53
CA LYS A 267 -23.51 12.16 7.72
C LYS A 267 -24.15 10.80 7.99
N ASN A 268 -23.35 9.80 8.36
CA ASN A 268 -23.78 8.41 8.50
C ASN A 268 -23.71 7.91 9.96
N GLN A 269 -23.50 8.79 10.94
CA GLN A 269 -23.33 8.43 12.34
C GLN A 269 -24.52 7.64 12.93
N ASP A 270 -25.73 7.90 12.43
CA ASP A 270 -26.96 7.28 12.92
C ASP A 270 -27.34 5.98 12.17
N TYR A 271 -26.88 5.84 10.92
CA TYR A 271 -27.18 4.70 10.04
C TYR A 271 -25.89 4.23 9.35
N ASN A 272 -25.23 3.27 9.98
CA ASN A 272 -23.97 2.73 9.49
C ASN A 272 -23.84 1.23 9.79
N CYS A 273 -22.83 0.62 9.17
CA CYS A 273 -22.45 -0.77 9.35
C CYS A 273 -21.33 -0.96 10.38
N TRP A 274 -20.52 0.08 10.65
CA TRP A 274 -19.34 0.02 11.53
C TRP A 274 -19.63 0.19 13.03
N ASN A 275 -20.89 0.02 13.45
CA ASN A 275 -21.30 0.11 14.85
C ASN A 275 -21.29 -1.26 15.55
N ASP A 276 -21.12 -2.34 14.79
CA ASP A 276 -20.90 -3.66 15.35
C ASP A 276 -19.44 -3.86 15.73
N THR A 277 -19.16 -4.96 16.44
CA THR A 277 -17.80 -5.34 16.79
C THR A 277 -17.37 -6.48 15.88
N PRO A 278 -16.57 -6.23 14.83
CA PRO A 278 -16.14 -7.28 13.92
C PRO A 278 -15.33 -8.34 14.68
N LYS A 279 -15.55 -9.61 14.31
CA LYS A 279 -14.86 -10.74 14.92
C LYS A 279 -13.57 -11.03 14.14
N PRO A 280 -12.38 -10.81 14.72
CA PRO A 280 -11.13 -11.08 14.01
C PRO A 280 -10.95 -12.58 13.76
N ILE A 281 -10.44 -12.95 12.58
CA ILE A 281 -9.92 -14.32 12.34
C ILE A 281 -8.76 -14.60 13.29
N MET A 282 -7.87 -13.61 13.47
CA MET A 282 -6.71 -13.69 14.36
C MET A 282 -6.85 -12.69 15.50
N ARG A 283 -7.08 -13.19 16.71
CA ARG A 283 -7.16 -12.33 17.90
C ARG A 283 -5.78 -11.80 18.25
N ASN A 284 -5.74 -10.56 18.72
CA ASN A 284 -4.56 -9.98 19.37
C ASN A 284 -3.28 -10.02 18.50
N ASN A 285 -3.41 -9.71 17.21
CA ASN A 285 -2.29 -9.66 16.29
C ASN A 285 -2.05 -8.24 15.80
N TRP A 286 -1.00 -7.62 16.34
CA TRP A 286 -0.54 -6.26 15.99
C TRP A 286 0.81 -6.28 15.30
N THR A 287 1.16 -7.41 14.69
CA THR A 287 2.43 -7.56 13.99
C THR A 287 2.46 -6.58 12.81
N LEU A 288 3.57 -5.86 12.70
CA LEU A 288 3.87 -4.99 11.57
C LEU A 288 4.74 -5.72 10.52
N PRO A 289 4.72 -5.28 9.25
CA PRO A 289 5.49 -5.88 8.16
C PRO A 289 6.95 -6.20 8.49
N ALA A 290 7.67 -5.31 9.17
CA ALA A 290 9.09 -5.55 9.51
C ALA A 290 9.30 -6.76 10.42
N GLN A 291 8.40 -6.99 11.37
CA GLN A 291 8.46 -8.15 12.26
C GLN A 291 8.06 -9.43 11.51
N TYR A 292 7.04 -9.35 10.65
CA TYR A 292 6.63 -10.50 9.84
C TYR A 292 7.75 -10.92 8.87
N LEU A 293 8.43 -9.96 8.25
CA LEU A 293 9.47 -10.20 7.24
C LEU A 293 10.85 -10.49 7.83
N GLU A 294 11.04 -10.39 9.15
CA GLU A 294 12.36 -10.46 9.77
C GLU A 294 13.15 -11.71 9.34
N GLU A 295 12.56 -12.90 9.49
CA GLU A 295 13.20 -14.16 9.10
C GLU A 295 13.47 -14.20 7.58
N TYR A 296 12.46 -13.90 6.76
CA TYR A 296 12.53 -13.96 5.29
C TYR A 296 13.57 -13.00 4.70
N LEU A 297 13.78 -11.84 5.32
CA LEU A 297 14.80 -10.89 4.89
C LEU A 297 16.19 -11.37 5.32
N THR A 298 16.32 -11.92 6.54
CA THR A 298 17.62 -12.34 7.08
C THR A 298 18.18 -13.59 6.40
N ASP A 299 17.32 -14.52 5.99
CA ASP A 299 17.73 -15.73 5.27
C ASP A 299 17.80 -15.56 3.75
N GLY A 300 17.34 -14.41 3.23
CA GLY A 300 17.39 -14.07 1.82
C GLY A 300 16.26 -14.65 0.96
N ARG A 301 15.20 -15.23 1.57
CA ARG A 301 13.97 -15.61 0.84
C ARG A 301 13.23 -14.41 0.26
N VAL A 302 13.42 -13.22 0.84
CA VAL A 302 12.93 -11.95 0.32
C VAL A 302 14.10 -11.00 0.10
N ASP A 303 14.20 -10.43 -1.10
CA ASP A 303 15.01 -9.25 -1.38
C ASP A 303 14.06 -8.13 -1.81
N LEU A 304 13.95 -7.09 -0.98
CA LEU A 304 12.98 -6.00 -1.20
C LEU A 304 13.18 -5.30 -2.54
N CYS A 305 14.42 -5.14 -3.01
CA CYS A 305 14.69 -4.52 -4.30
C CYS A 305 14.29 -5.48 -5.43
N LYS A 306 14.67 -6.75 -5.36
CA LYS A 306 14.36 -7.75 -6.39
C LYS A 306 12.87 -8.03 -6.51
N ASP A 307 12.18 -8.15 -5.37
CA ASP A 307 10.76 -8.50 -5.33
C ASP A 307 9.87 -7.28 -5.68
N GLN A 308 10.18 -6.07 -5.19
CA GLN A 308 9.36 -4.87 -5.48
C GLN A 308 9.70 -4.17 -6.80
N LEU A 309 10.95 -4.28 -7.26
CA LEU A 309 11.42 -3.70 -8.54
C LEU A 309 11.72 -4.79 -9.56
N PHE A 310 10.93 -5.86 -9.59
CA PHE A 310 11.15 -7.08 -10.38
C PHE A 310 11.28 -6.91 -11.91
N TYR A 311 10.96 -5.72 -12.44
CA TYR A 311 11.19 -5.35 -13.84
C TYR A 311 12.62 -4.95 -14.15
N PHE A 312 13.36 -4.57 -13.12
CA PHE A 312 14.75 -4.21 -13.19
C PHE A 312 15.57 -5.34 -12.60
N ASP A 313 16.74 -5.60 -13.18
CA ASP A 313 17.70 -6.56 -12.65
C ASP A 313 18.46 -5.90 -11.47
N LEU A 314 17.71 -5.60 -10.39
CA LEU A 314 18.19 -4.92 -9.19
C LEU A 314 18.14 -5.85 -7.98
N GLU A 315 19.11 -5.65 -7.09
CA GLU A 315 19.20 -6.30 -5.79
C GLU A 315 19.50 -5.28 -4.69
N THR A 316 19.42 -5.69 -3.43
CA THR A 316 19.82 -4.82 -2.32
C THR A 316 21.34 -4.60 -2.32
N CYS A 317 21.80 -3.33 -2.26
CA CYS A 317 23.20 -2.84 -2.42
C CYS A 317 24.30 -3.36 -1.44
N SER A 318 24.35 -4.64 -1.07
CA SER A 318 25.36 -5.26 -0.19
C SER A 318 25.30 -4.94 1.33
N LYS A 319 24.78 -5.95 2.05
CA LYS A 319 25.20 -6.65 3.27
C LYS A 319 23.90 -7.25 3.78
N ARG A 320 23.85 -8.58 3.92
CA ARG A 320 22.70 -9.38 4.38
C ARG A 320 21.79 -8.54 5.29
N TYR A 321 20.49 -8.56 5.00
CA TYR A 321 19.53 -7.97 5.91
C TYR A 321 19.76 -8.60 7.29
N THR A 322 19.99 -7.79 8.31
CA THR A 322 20.29 -8.28 9.67
C THR A 322 19.35 -7.62 10.64
N THR A 323 18.91 -8.37 11.63
CA THR A 323 18.00 -7.89 12.69
C THR A 323 18.59 -6.67 13.40
N ASP A 324 19.89 -6.69 13.69
CA ASP A 324 20.61 -5.66 14.44
C ASP A 324 20.83 -4.35 13.67
N ARG A 325 20.75 -4.38 12.34
CA ARG A 325 21.00 -3.20 11.50
C ARG A 325 19.82 -2.24 11.59
N LYS A 326 20.05 -1.05 12.14
CA LYS A 326 19.05 0.02 12.14
C LYS A 326 18.89 0.61 10.74
N SER A 327 17.68 1.02 10.38
CA SER A 327 17.50 1.82 9.17
C SER A 327 17.83 3.29 9.43
N LEU A 328 18.78 3.85 8.70
CA LEU A 328 19.19 5.26 8.88
C LEU A 328 18.21 6.24 8.22
N SER A 329 17.43 5.78 7.25
CA SER A 329 16.60 6.64 6.40
C SER A 329 15.27 6.01 6.01
N CYS A 330 14.93 4.85 6.57
CA CYS A 330 13.76 4.05 6.19
C CYS A 330 13.73 3.70 4.69
N ARG A 331 14.92 3.60 4.09
CA ARG A 331 15.11 3.26 2.68
C ARG A 331 16.13 2.13 2.56
N VAL A 332 15.85 1.23 1.62
CA VAL A 332 16.74 0.15 1.20
C VAL A 332 17.26 0.52 -0.18
N PHE A 333 18.57 0.68 -0.32
CA PHE A 333 19.18 1.06 -1.59
C PHE A 333 19.31 -0.15 -2.51
N CYS A 334 18.93 0.05 -3.77
CA CYS A 334 18.94 -0.97 -4.80
C CYS A 334 20.09 -0.71 -5.79
N CYS A 335 20.82 -1.78 -6.12
CA CYS A 335 21.97 -1.79 -6.99
C CYS A 335 21.74 -2.72 -8.18
N ASP A 336 22.43 -2.45 -9.29
CA ASP A 336 22.44 -3.40 -10.41
C ASP A 336 23.03 -4.73 -9.93
N GLU A 337 22.42 -5.85 -10.32
CA GLU A 337 22.82 -7.20 -9.90
C GLU A 337 24.33 -7.42 -10.05
N ASP A 338 24.96 -7.99 -9.02
CA ASP A 338 26.41 -8.23 -8.92
C ASP A 338 27.28 -6.95 -8.92
N THR A 339 26.69 -5.78 -8.70
CA THR A 339 27.41 -4.50 -8.64
C THR A 339 27.12 -3.71 -7.36
N THR A 340 27.96 -2.71 -7.10
CA THR A 340 27.69 -1.68 -6.09
C THR A 340 27.11 -0.40 -6.70
N VAL A 341 26.70 -0.44 -7.97
CA VAL A 341 26.18 0.74 -8.68
C VAL A 341 24.74 0.94 -8.22
N ARG A 342 24.52 2.01 -7.46
CA ARG A 342 23.20 2.34 -6.94
C ARG A 342 22.31 2.91 -8.05
N SER A 343 21.20 2.22 -8.29
CA SER A 343 20.24 2.55 -9.35
C SER A 343 18.89 3.00 -8.80
N GLY A 344 18.59 2.72 -7.52
CA GLY A 344 17.31 3.09 -6.92
C GLY A 344 17.25 2.91 -5.41
N TYR A 345 16.01 2.92 -4.91
CA TYR A 345 15.70 2.52 -3.55
C TYR A 345 14.24 2.08 -3.45
N VAL A 346 13.98 1.22 -2.47
CA VAL A 346 12.64 0.89 -1.98
C VAL A 346 12.50 1.34 -0.52
N VAL A 347 11.29 1.30 0.01
CA VAL A 347 11.02 1.67 1.41
C VAL A 347 11.24 0.47 2.33
N GLU A 348 11.73 0.74 3.53
CA GLU A 348 11.76 -0.29 4.58
C GLU A 348 10.34 -0.70 4.98
N PRO A 349 10.12 -1.97 5.36
CA PRO A 349 8.82 -2.41 5.86
C PRO A 349 8.40 -1.63 7.11
N ASP A 350 7.09 -1.37 7.21
CA ASP A 350 6.51 -0.69 8.37
C ASP A 350 6.85 -1.45 9.66
N GLY A 351 7.30 -0.74 10.70
CA GLY A 351 7.79 -1.29 11.97
C GLY A 351 9.31 -1.41 12.09
N ARG A 352 10.09 -1.20 11.01
CA ARG A 352 11.55 -1.33 11.05
C ARG A 352 12.18 -0.26 11.94
N TYR A 353 13.02 -0.64 12.89
CA TYR A 353 13.63 0.33 13.80
C TYR A 353 14.59 1.31 13.08
N CYS A 354 14.45 2.60 13.36
CA CYS A 354 15.24 3.67 12.72
C CYS A 354 15.83 4.73 13.68
N GLY A 355 15.54 4.62 14.97
CA GLY A 355 16.04 5.56 15.98
C GLY A 355 17.49 5.29 16.42
N PHE A 356 18.30 6.34 16.62
CA PHE A 356 19.61 6.15 17.28
C PHE A 356 19.47 6.06 18.81
N LEU A 357 18.60 6.90 19.41
CA LEU A 357 18.42 7.08 20.86
C LEU A 357 16.95 7.24 21.29
N GLY A 358 16.00 6.93 20.42
CA GLY A 358 14.56 7.03 20.70
C GLY A 358 13.80 5.83 20.16
N HIS A 359 12.60 5.61 20.67
CA HIS A 359 11.63 4.68 20.12
C HIS A 359 11.12 5.26 18.80
N LYS A 360 11.82 4.99 17.69
CA LYS A 360 11.40 5.38 16.35
C LYS A 360 11.41 4.18 15.40
N MET A 361 10.39 4.11 14.56
CA MET A 361 10.26 3.06 13.55
C MET A 361 9.90 3.67 12.20
N CYS A 362 10.20 2.92 11.15
CA CYS A 362 9.80 3.23 9.80
C CYS A 362 8.31 3.01 9.67
N ILE A 363 7.60 4.04 9.22
CA ILE A 363 6.22 3.97 8.76
C ILE A 363 6.21 4.68 7.41
N HIS A 364 5.98 3.90 6.36
CA HIS A 364 5.99 4.30 4.96
C HIS A 364 7.24 5.11 4.59
N GLY A 365 8.43 4.59 4.90
CA GLY A 365 9.67 5.28 4.54
C GLY A 365 9.98 6.54 5.36
N GLU A 366 9.14 6.92 6.33
CA GLU A 366 9.45 7.99 7.30
C GLU A 366 9.82 7.39 8.67
N CYS A 367 10.85 7.97 9.29
CA CYS A 367 11.29 7.55 10.63
C CYS A 367 10.52 8.33 11.70
N VAL A 368 9.43 7.75 12.21
CA VAL A 368 8.50 8.41 13.13
C VAL A 368 8.67 7.91 14.57
N PRO A 369 8.45 8.77 15.59
CA PRO A 369 8.37 8.34 16.98
C PRO A 369 7.22 7.35 17.21
N PHE A 370 7.47 6.39 18.10
CA PHE A 370 6.47 5.53 18.72
C PHE A 370 6.73 5.52 20.23
N SER A 371 5.75 5.14 21.03
CA SER A 371 5.85 5.17 22.50
C SER A 371 5.29 3.91 23.12
#